data_AF-A0A382PBQ5-F1
#
_entry.id   AF-A0A382PBQ5-F1
#
_cell.length_a   1.000
_cell.length_b   1.000
_cell.length_c   1.000
_cell.angle_alpha   90.00
_cell.angle_beta   90.00
_cell.angle_gamma   90.00
#
_symmetry.space_group_name_H-M   'P 1'
#
loop_
_entity.id
_entity.type
_entity.pdbx_description
1 polymer ?
#
loop_
_entity_poly.entity_id
_entity_poly.type
_entity_poly.pdbx_seq_one_letter_code
_entity_poly.pdbx_strand_id
1 'polypeptide(L)'
;FISHNDYSGPFLPGFVESRVKGNSTGLRFVDHIVGNVELGKMNHWVDFYADIMGFTQLQHFSDEDISTEYSALMSKVMESDNGRIKFPINEPAEGKKKSQIDEYLEFYDGPGVQHIAMLTDDIIKAITKLKANGVEFLEVPDTYYDNLSKRVGAIDEDLEILRKLKILVDRDDEGYLLQLFTKPVEDRPTLFYEVIQRKGSKGFGIGNFKALFEAIERHQAERGNL
;
A
#
# COMPACT_ATOMS: atom_id res chain seq x y z
N PHE A 1 0.21 -16.11 -16.69
CA PHE A 1 1.27 -15.46 -17.48
C PHE A 1 0.71 -14.98 -18.79
N ILE A 2 1.10 -13.78 -19.25
CA ILE A 2 0.67 -13.20 -20.52
C ILE A 2 1.95 -12.83 -21.30
N SER A 3 2.02 -13.21 -22.58
CA SER A 3 3.09 -12.80 -23.50
C SER A 3 2.47 -11.97 -24.63
N HIS A 4 3.05 -10.80 -24.91
CA HIS A 4 2.56 -9.87 -25.93
C HIS A 4 3.38 -9.87 -27.22
N ASN A 5 4.37 -10.77 -27.36
CA ASN A 5 5.34 -10.73 -28.47
C ASN A 5 4.69 -10.67 -29.86
N ASP A 6 3.55 -11.34 -30.03
CA ASP A 6 2.84 -11.45 -31.31
C ASP A 6 1.40 -10.92 -31.23
N TYR A 7 1.10 -10.03 -30.27
CA TYR A 7 -0.26 -9.52 -30.06
C TYR A 7 -0.31 -8.00 -30.01
N SER A 8 -1.08 -7.41 -30.94
CA SER A 8 -1.28 -5.96 -31.09
C SER A 8 -2.73 -5.52 -30.89
N GLY A 9 -3.59 -6.41 -30.38
CA GLY A 9 -4.97 -6.07 -30.07
C GLY A 9 -5.09 -5.11 -28.88
N PRO A 10 -6.30 -4.57 -28.63
CA PRO A 10 -6.50 -3.47 -27.69
C PRO A 10 -6.29 -3.86 -26.22
N PHE A 11 -6.42 -5.15 -25.87
CA PHE A 11 -6.18 -5.66 -24.51
C PHE A 11 -5.78 -7.15 -24.53
N LEU A 12 -6.77 -8.05 -24.63
CA LEU A 12 -6.59 -9.51 -24.74
C LEU A 12 -7.50 -10.06 -25.85
N PRO A 13 -7.23 -11.26 -26.40
CA PRO A 13 -8.10 -11.88 -27.41
C PRO A 13 -9.57 -11.90 -26.99
N GLY A 14 -10.46 -11.49 -27.90
CA GLY A 14 -11.91 -11.39 -27.64
C GLY A 14 -12.39 -10.06 -27.07
N PHE A 15 -11.49 -9.16 -26.63
CA PHE A 15 -11.86 -7.80 -26.22
C PHE A 15 -11.88 -6.84 -27.41
N VAL A 16 -12.83 -5.91 -27.37
CA VAL A 16 -12.96 -4.83 -28.36
C VAL A 16 -12.70 -3.48 -27.69
N GLU A 17 -12.13 -2.55 -28.44
CA GLU A 17 -11.87 -1.20 -27.94
C GLU A 17 -13.18 -0.49 -27.58
N SER A 18 -13.24 0.05 -26.36
CA SER A 18 -14.34 0.90 -25.90
C SER A 18 -13.75 2.11 -25.18
N ARG A 19 -13.84 3.29 -25.81
CA ARG A 19 -13.29 4.53 -25.26
C ARG A 19 -14.31 5.23 -24.39
N VAL A 20 -14.07 5.24 -23.08
CA VAL A 20 -14.80 6.09 -22.13
C VAL A 20 -14.06 7.41 -22.00
N LYS A 21 -14.74 8.53 -22.28
CA LYS A 21 -14.18 9.86 -22.04
C LYS A 21 -14.10 10.11 -20.54
N GLY A 22 -12.94 10.50 -20.06
CA GLY A 22 -12.73 10.86 -18.66
C GLY A 22 -11.50 11.75 -18.50
N ASN A 23 -11.49 12.54 -17.43
CA ASN A 23 -10.32 13.33 -17.08
C ASN A 23 -9.36 12.43 -16.29
N SER A 24 -8.15 12.22 -16.82
CA SER A 24 -7.13 11.44 -16.11
C SER A 24 -6.82 12.06 -14.74
N THR A 25 -6.75 11.20 -13.72
CA THR A 25 -6.28 11.53 -12.37
C THR A 25 -4.77 11.60 -12.30
N GLY A 26 -4.04 11.04 -13.27
CA GLY A 26 -2.58 11.00 -13.27
C GLY A 26 -1.95 9.75 -12.67
N LEU A 27 -2.77 8.73 -12.32
CA LEU A 27 -2.28 7.39 -12.00
C LEU A 27 -1.69 6.74 -13.25
N ARG A 28 -0.59 6.00 -13.11
CA ARG A 28 0.19 5.45 -14.24
C ARG A 28 0.21 3.92 -14.25
N PHE A 29 0.81 3.33 -13.22
CA PHE A 29 1.09 1.89 -13.16
C PHE A 29 0.86 1.36 -11.75
N VAL A 30 0.74 0.05 -11.61
CA VAL A 30 0.80 -0.62 -10.30
C VAL A 30 2.26 -0.61 -9.83
N ASP A 31 2.51 -0.07 -8.64
CA ASP A 31 3.82 -0.05 -8.00
C ASP A 31 4.11 -1.36 -7.26
N HIS A 32 3.15 -1.81 -6.46
CA HIS A 32 3.19 -3.07 -5.71
C HIS A 32 1.78 -3.53 -5.33
N ILE A 33 1.65 -4.81 -4.94
CA ILE A 33 0.40 -5.42 -4.49
C ILE A 33 0.68 -6.15 -3.18
N VAL A 34 -0.10 -5.87 -2.14
CA VAL A 34 0.09 -6.46 -0.82
C VAL A 34 -0.90 -7.59 -0.58
N GLY A 35 -0.38 -8.74 -0.18
CA GLY A 35 -1.16 -9.92 0.17
C GLY A 35 -1.17 -10.17 1.67
N ASN A 36 -2.35 -10.41 2.24
CA ASN A 36 -2.51 -10.88 3.61
C ASN A 36 -2.70 -12.39 3.61
N VAL A 37 -1.97 -13.08 4.48
CA VAL A 37 -1.97 -14.54 4.58
C VAL A 37 -2.12 -14.97 6.03
N GLU A 38 -2.49 -16.24 6.23
CA GLU A 38 -2.79 -16.78 7.55
C GLU A 38 -1.55 -16.86 8.45
N LEU A 39 -1.76 -16.84 9.77
CA LEU A 39 -0.70 -16.96 10.75
C LEU A 39 0.14 -18.23 10.52
N GLY A 40 1.46 -18.05 10.41
CA GLY A 40 2.41 -19.14 10.18
C GLY A 40 2.45 -19.62 8.72
N LYS A 41 1.78 -18.93 7.79
CA LYS A 41 1.80 -19.23 6.36
C LYS A 41 2.64 -18.25 5.54
N MET A 42 3.18 -17.17 6.11
CA MET A 42 4.02 -16.23 5.36
C MET A 42 5.17 -16.93 4.64
N ASN A 43 5.92 -17.79 5.34
CA ASN A 43 7.05 -18.51 4.71
C ASN A 43 6.58 -19.47 3.61
N HIS A 44 5.41 -20.11 3.75
CA HIS A 44 4.85 -20.96 2.69
C HIS A 44 4.65 -20.18 1.39
N TRP A 45 4.13 -18.95 1.47
CA TRP A 45 3.90 -18.10 0.30
C TRP A 45 5.20 -17.47 -0.23
N VAL A 46 6.12 -17.07 0.66
CA VAL A 46 7.47 -16.61 0.27
C VAL A 46 8.20 -17.68 -0.52
N ASP A 47 8.20 -18.92 -0.02
CA ASP A 47 8.84 -20.07 -0.67
C ASP A 47 8.19 -20.35 -2.03
N PHE A 48 6.85 -20.23 -2.14
CA PHE A 48 6.18 -20.34 -3.44
C PHE A 48 6.69 -19.32 -4.46
N TYR A 49 6.76 -18.04 -4.09
CA TYR A 49 7.27 -17.02 -5.01
C TYR A 49 8.76 -17.19 -5.32
N ALA A 50 9.56 -17.65 -4.35
CA ALA A 50 10.97 -17.92 -4.57
C ALA A 50 11.19 -19.13 -5.50
N ASP A 51 10.65 -20.28 -5.12
CA ASP A 51 10.97 -21.58 -5.74
C ASP A 51 10.25 -21.78 -7.08
N ILE A 52 9.03 -21.26 -7.22
CA ILE A 52 8.20 -21.46 -8.42
C ILE A 52 8.31 -20.27 -9.37
N MET A 53 8.29 -19.05 -8.84
CA MET A 53 8.25 -17.82 -9.65
C MET A 53 9.63 -17.19 -9.85
N GLY A 54 10.66 -17.65 -9.12
CA GLY A 54 12.03 -17.13 -9.21
C GLY A 54 12.21 -15.75 -8.59
N PHE A 55 11.35 -15.36 -7.65
CA PHE A 55 11.44 -14.08 -6.96
C PHE A 55 12.50 -14.13 -5.87
N THR A 56 13.02 -12.98 -5.46
CA THR A 56 13.93 -12.85 -4.32
C THR A 56 13.26 -12.08 -3.19
N GLN A 57 13.65 -12.40 -1.95
CA GLN A 57 13.20 -11.61 -0.80
C GLN A 57 14.00 -10.31 -0.76
N LEU A 58 13.32 -9.18 -0.96
CA LEU A 58 13.92 -7.85 -0.97
C LEU A 58 14.10 -7.31 0.45
N GLN A 59 13.06 -7.39 1.27
CA GLN A 59 12.99 -6.81 2.61
C GLN A 59 12.16 -7.73 3.53
N HIS A 60 12.47 -7.68 4.83
CA HIS A 60 11.72 -8.34 5.88
C HIS A 60 11.53 -7.37 7.03
N PHE A 61 10.32 -7.35 7.57
CA PHE A 61 9.91 -6.57 8.73
C PHE A 61 9.37 -7.52 9.79
N SER A 62 9.90 -7.42 11.00
CA SER A 62 9.39 -8.13 12.17
C SER A 62 8.24 -7.36 12.80
N ASP A 63 7.62 -7.98 13.81
CA ASP A 63 6.64 -7.35 14.69
C ASP A 63 7.23 -6.18 15.50
N GLU A 64 8.52 -6.24 15.82
CA GLU A 64 9.25 -5.13 16.44
C GLU A 64 9.34 -3.90 15.52
N ASP A 65 9.47 -4.14 14.20
CA ASP A 65 9.52 -3.08 13.20
C ASP A 65 8.13 -2.46 12.95
N ILE A 66 7.06 -3.28 13.04
CA ILE A 66 5.69 -2.90 12.69
C ILE A 66 4.72 -3.28 13.83
N SER A 67 4.74 -2.46 14.89
CA SER A 67 3.81 -2.56 16.01
C SER A 67 3.25 -1.21 16.45
N THR A 68 1.99 -1.24 16.89
CA THR A 68 1.34 -0.18 17.66
C THR A 68 1.29 -0.57 19.14
N GLU A 69 0.62 0.23 19.97
CA GLU A 69 0.36 -0.16 21.37
C GLU A 69 -0.49 -1.45 21.46
N TYR A 70 -1.29 -1.75 20.43
CA TYR A 70 -2.37 -2.73 20.48
C TYR A 70 -2.17 -3.93 19.55
N SER A 71 -1.60 -3.75 18.36
CA SER A 71 -1.42 -4.81 17.38
C SER A 71 -0.07 -4.74 16.65
N ALA A 72 0.31 -5.85 16.02
CA ALA A 72 1.51 -5.94 15.21
C ALA A 72 1.26 -6.82 13.97
N LEU A 73 2.19 -6.78 13.02
CA LEU A 73 2.28 -7.77 11.96
C LEU A 73 3.73 -8.01 11.53
N MET A 74 3.93 -9.09 10.79
CA MET A 74 5.18 -9.36 10.08
C MET A 74 4.96 -9.22 8.59
N SER A 75 5.99 -8.77 7.88
CA SER A 75 5.91 -8.60 6.43
C SER A 75 7.21 -9.03 5.75
N LYS A 76 7.08 -9.70 4.60
CA LYS A 76 8.19 -10.06 3.71
C LYS A 76 7.86 -9.63 2.30
N VAL A 77 8.79 -8.89 1.69
CA VAL A 77 8.61 -8.38 0.34
C VAL A 77 9.32 -9.28 -0.66
N MET A 78 8.56 -9.85 -1.58
CA MET A 78 9.08 -10.61 -2.71
C MET A 78 9.20 -9.70 -3.95
N GLU A 79 10.30 -9.80 -4.68
CA GLU A 79 10.57 -9.00 -5.87
C GLU A 79 10.94 -9.91 -7.06
N SER A 80 10.41 -9.59 -8.24
CA SER A 80 10.82 -10.26 -9.49
C SER A 80 12.26 -9.91 -9.87
N ASP A 81 12.93 -10.78 -10.62
CA ASP A 81 14.31 -10.60 -11.12
C ASP A 81 14.67 -9.21 -11.68
N ASN A 82 13.73 -8.55 -12.36
CA ASN A 82 13.90 -7.26 -13.02
C ASN A 82 13.42 -6.06 -12.16
N GLY A 83 13.02 -6.30 -10.91
CA GLY A 83 12.59 -5.28 -9.95
C GLY A 83 11.23 -4.63 -10.24
N ARG A 84 10.48 -5.10 -11.25
CA ARG A 84 9.20 -4.46 -11.64
C ARG A 84 8.02 -4.93 -10.82
N ILE A 85 8.01 -6.19 -10.37
CA ILE A 85 6.92 -6.76 -9.59
C ILE A 85 7.38 -6.87 -8.14
N LYS A 86 6.59 -6.30 -7.22
CA LYS A 86 6.84 -6.33 -5.78
C LYS A 86 5.58 -6.79 -5.06
N PHE A 87 5.72 -7.80 -4.20
CA PHE A 87 4.66 -8.37 -3.39
C PHE A 87 5.06 -8.41 -1.91
N PRO A 88 4.69 -7.40 -1.13
CA PRO A 88 4.65 -7.53 0.32
C PRO A 88 3.63 -8.58 0.73
N ILE A 89 4.06 -9.54 1.55
CA ILE A 89 3.26 -10.63 2.10
C ILE A 89 3.22 -10.42 3.61
N ASN A 90 2.03 -10.19 4.14
CA ASN A 90 1.81 -9.92 5.55
C ASN A 90 1.15 -11.10 6.23
N GLU A 91 1.56 -11.41 7.46
CA GLU A 91 0.82 -12.30 8.35
C GLU A 91 0.57 -11.63 9.71
N PRO A 92 -0.47 -12.03 10.45
CA PRO A 92 -0.72 -11.53 11.80
C PRO A 92 0.49 -11.78 12.72
N ALA A 93 0.70 -10.91 13.70
CA ALA A 93 1.60 -11.14 14.82
C ALA A 93 0.84 -11.00 16.15
N GLU A 94 1.37 -11.59 17.22
CA GLU A 94 0.73 -11.51 18.54
C GLU A 94 0.68 -10.05 19.03
N GLY A 95 -0.48 -9.63 19.52
CA GLY A 95 -0.72 -8.28 20.05
C GLY A 95 -1.70 -8.31 21.21
N LYS A 96 -1.88 -7.16 21.88
CA LYS A 96 -2.88 -7.02 22.95
C LYS A 96 -4.32 -7.11 22.43
N LYS A 97 -4.50 -6.78 21.14
CA LYS A 97 -5.77 -6.78 20.42
C LYS A 97 -5.61 -7.50 19.09
N LYS A 98 -6.74 -7.76 18.43
CA LYS A 98 -6.81 -8.44 17.15
C LYS A 98 -6.08 -7.64 16.07
N SER A 99 -5.19 -8.31 15.32
CA SER A 99 -4.47 -7.67 14.22
C SER A 99 -5.44 -7.28 13.09
N GLN A 100 -5.17 -6.17 12.42
CA GLN A 100 -5.90 -5.82 11.19
C GLN A 100 -5.80 -6.89 10.10
N ILE A 101 -4.74 -7.72 10.13
CA ILE A 101 -4.58 -8.85 9.23
C ILE A 101 -5.59 -9.95 9.57
N ASP A 102 -5.85 -10.22 10.85
CA ASP A 102 -6.92 -11.12 11.26
C ASP A 102 -8.31 -10.56 10.90
N GLU A 103 -8.53 -9.24 11.03
CA GLU A 103 -9.78 -8.62 10.55
C GLU A 103 -9.95 -8.88 9.05
N TYR A 104 -8.92 -8.61 8.25
CA TYR A 104 -8.95 -8.90 6.81
C TYR A 104 -9.30 -10.36 6.53
N LEU A 105 -8.60 -11.32 7.15
CA LEU A 105 -8.77 -12.75 6.87
C LEU A 105 -10.19 -13.23 7.22
N GLU A 106 -10.78 -12.72 8.31
CA GLU A 106 -12.16 -13.06 8.69
C GLU A 106 -13.20 -12.49 7.71
N PHE A 107 -13.05 -11.23 7.29
CA PHE A 107 -14.02 -10.59 6.39
C PHE A 107 -13.85 -11.01 4.92
N TYR A 108 -12.61 -11.34 4.52
CA TYR A 108 -12.29 -11.84 3.18
C TYR A 108 -12.51 -13.35 3.05
N ASP A 109 -12.61 -14.08 4.17
CA ASP A 109 -12.74 -15.54 4.24
C ASP A 109 -11.50 -16.28 3.69
N GLY A 110 -10.31 -15.84 4.11
CA GLY A 110 -9.02 -16.43 3.75
C GLY A 110 -7.96 -15.45 3.25
N PRO A 111 -6.85 -15.94 2.67
CA PRO A 111 -5.75 -15.11 2.18
C PRO A 111 -6.14 -14.36 0.91
N GLY A 112 -5.59 -13.17 0.69
CA GLY A 112 -5.88 -12.39 -0.50
C GLY A 112 -5.19 -11.03 -0.57
N VAL A 113 -5.53 -10.26 -1.60
CA VAL A 113 -4.97 -8.93 -1.83
C VAL A 113 -5.63 -7.92 -0.89
N GLN A 114 -4.84 -7.33 -0.01
CA GLN A 114 -5.26 -6.24 0.87
C GLN A 114 -5.30 -4.92 0.12
N HIS A 115 -4.22 -4.58 -0.58
CA HIS A 115 -4.19 -3.34 -1.34
C HIS A 115 -3.32 -3.38 -2.59
N ILE A 116 -3.63 -2.44 -3.48
CA ILE A 116 -2.91 -2.21 -4.74
C ILE A 116 -2.42 -0.77 -4.73
N ALA A 117 -1.09 -0.60 -4.81
CA ALA A 117 -0.48 0.72 -4.88
C ALA A 117 -0.35 1.21 -6.32
N MET A 118 -0.83 2.42 -6.57
CA MET A 118 -0.89 3.06 -7.88
C MET A 118 0.11 4.20 -7.94
N LEU A 119 1.13 4.06 -8.78
CA LEU A 119 2.18 5.06 -8.98
C LEU A 119 1.64 6.30 -9.71
N THR A 120 2.07 7.48 -9.26
CA THR A 120 1.87 8.75 -9.95
C THR A 120 3.13 9.63 -9.89
N ASP A 121 3.27 10.54 -10.85
CA ASP A 121 4.36 11.53 -10.88
C ASP A 121 3.99 12.83 -10.14
N ASP A 122 2.70 13.02 -9.79
CA ASP A 122 2.19 14.21 -9.11
C ASP A 122 1.03 13.82 -8.18
N ILE A 123 1.38 13.40 -6.98
CA ILE A 123 0.46 12.90 -5.96
C ILE A 123 -0.49 14.00 -5.46
N ILE A 124 -0.04 15.25 -5.37
CA ILE A 124 -0.87 16.38 -4.95
C ILE A 124 -2.05 16.53 -5.93
N LYS A 125 -1.75 16.54 -7.23
CA LYS A 125 -2.78 16.64 -8.27
C LYS A 125 -3.65 15.38 -8.34
N ALA A 126 -3.06 14.20 -8.21
CA ALA A 126 -3.79 12.93 -8.25
C ALA A 126 -4.80 12.84 -7.10
N ILE A 127 -4.36 13.06 -5.86
CA ILE A 127 -5.21 13.04 -4.67
C ILE A 127 -6.29 14.13 -4.73
N THR A 128 -5.93 15.35 -5.16
CA THR A 128 -6.93 16.43 -5.31
C THR A 128 -8.06 16.02 -6.26
N LYS A 129 -7.73 15.42 -7.40
CA LYS A 129 -8.74 14.95 -8.37
C LYS A 129 -9.52 13.75 -7.86
N LEU A 130 -8.86 12.79 -7.21
CA LEU A 130 -9.52 11.60 -6.65
C LEU A 130 -10.53 12.01 -5.57
N LYS A 131 -10.15 12.90 -4.64
CA LYS A 131 -11.08 13.45 -3.64
C LYS A 131 -12.24 14.21 -4.30
N ALA A 132 -11.97 15.01 -5.33
CA ALA A 132 -13.03 15.71 -6.08
C ALA A 132 -13.99 14.75 -6.80
N ASN A 133 -13.52 13.56 -7.17
CA ASN A 133 -14.34 12.49 -7.74
C ASN A 133 -15.04 11.61 -6.68
N GLY A 134 -14.92 11.95 -5.39
CA GLY A 134 -15.60 11.25 -4.30
C GLY A 134 -14.82 10.09 -3.68
N VAL A 135 -13.54 9.91 -4.01
CA VAL A 135 -12.71 8.89 -3.35
C VAL A 135 -12.39 9.33 -1.93
N GLU A 136 -12.71 8.46 -0.97
CA GLU A 136 -12.41 8.67 0.44
C GLU A 136 -11.04 8.08 0.81
N PHE A 137 -10.32 8.80 1.66
CA PHE A 137 -8.98 8.42 2.13
C PHE A 137 -8.95 8.29 3.65
N LEU A 138 -8.03 7.48 4.13
CA LEU A 138 -7.70 7.40 5.55
C LEU A 138 -7.08 8.73 5.99
N GLU A 139 -7.29 9.09 7.26
CA GLU A 139 -6.81 10.35 7.82
C GLU A 139 -5.83 10.11 8.98
N VAL A 140 -4.78 10.94 8.99
CA VAL A 140 -3.83 11.05 10.10
C VAL A 140 -4.02 12.39 10.83
N PRO A 141 -3.76 12.42 12.15
CA PRO A 141 -3.83 13.67 12.92
C PRO A 141 -2.80 14.67 12.42
N ASP A 142 -3.10 15.97 12.53
CA ASP A 142 -2.20 17.04 12.07
C ASP A 142 -0.84 17.03 12.80
N THR A 143 -0.80 16.46 13.99
CA THR A 143 0.43 16.27 14.79
C THR A 143 1.49 15.42 14.07
N TYR A 144 1.10 14.59 13.10
CA TYR A 144 2.03 13.86 12.23
C TYR A 144 2.98 14.82 11.48
N TYR A 145 2.47 15.98 11.04
CA TYR A 145 3.21 16.93 10.22
C TYR A 145 4.14 17.83 11.04
N ASP A 146 3.88 18.01 12.32
CA ASP A 146 4.59 18.97 13.17
C ASP A 146 6.07 18.64 13.34
N ASN A 147 6.45 17.36 13.22
CA ASN A 147 7.85 16.91 13.27
C ASN A 147 8.32 16.28 11.96
N LEU A 148 7.53 16.35 10.88
CA LEU A 148 7.82 15.65 9.63
C LEU A 148 9.17 16.08 9.05
N SER A 149 9.44 17.38 8.95
CA SER A 149 10.70 17.90 8.40
C SER A 149 11.95 17.44 9.17
N LYS A 150 11.82 17.19 10.49
CA LYS A 150 12.93 16.65 11.29
C LYS A 150 13.19 15.18 10.98
N ARG A 151 12.14 14.42 10.62
CA ARG A 151 12.21 12.99 10.34
C ARG A 151 12.66 12.70 8.91
N VAL A 152 12.12 13.41 7.93
CA VAL A 152 12.38 13.14 6.50
C VAL A 152 13.27 14.18 5.81
N GLY A 153 13.72 15.21 6.54
CA GLY A 153 14.55 16.27 5.97
C GLY A 153 13.81 17.12 4.92
N ALA A 154 14.58 17.69 3.99
CA ALA A 154 14.05 18.56 2.94
C ALA A 154 13.38 17.77 1.81
N ILE A 155 12.15 18.16 1.46
CA ILE A 155 11.36 17.61 0.35
C ILE A 155 10.97 18.74 -0.61
N ASP A 156 10.52 18.39 -1.81
CA ASP A 156 10.20 19.38 -2.85
C ASP A 156 8.78 19.95 -2.68
N GLU A 157 7.88 19.16 -2.08
CA GLU A 157 6.47 19.50 -1.90
C GLU A 157 6.25 20.45 -0.70
N ASP A 158 5.23 21.30 -0.82
CA ASP A 158 4.79 22.18 0.27
C ASP A 158 4.12 21.37 1.39
N LEU A 159 4.71 21.43 2.59
CA LEU A 159 4.23 20.71 3.77
C LEU A 159 2.80 21.06 4.17
N GLU A 160 2.35 22.29 3.96
CA GLU A 160 0.97 22.70 4.27
C GLU A 160 -0.02 22.09 3.26
N ILE A 161 0.39 21.92 2.01
CA ILE A 161 -0.41 21.18 1.02
C ILE A 161 -0.49 19.71 1.39
N LEU A 162 0.63 19.09 1.78
CA LEU A 162 0.66 17.69 2.23
C LEU A 162 -0.21 17.49 3.48
N ARG A 163 -0.11 18.39 4.46
CA ARG A 163 -0.94 18.43 5.67
C ARG A 163 -2.42 18.50 5.34
N LYS A 164 -2.81 19.42 4.46
CA LYS A 164 -4.21 19.58 4.01
C LYS A 164 -4.74 18.33 3.30
N LEU A 165 -3.92 17.69 2.47
CA LEU A 165 -4.32 16.50 1.71
C LEU A 165 -4.17 15.20 2.50
N LYS A 166 -3.56 15.25 3.68
CA LYS A 166 -3.23 14.10 4.54
C LYS A 166 -2.22 13.13 3.93
N ILE A 167 -1.40 13.60 2.98
CA ILE A 167 -0.37 12.78 2.31
C ILE A 167 0.78 12.50 3.28
N LEU A 168 1.16 11.23 3.39
CA LEU A 168 2.25 10.76 4.25
C LEU A 168 3.58 10.82 3.49
N VAL A 169 4.68 11.02 4.21
CA VAL A 169 6.03 11.07 3.65
C VAL A 169 6.99 10.25 4.48
N ASP A 170 7.79 9.43 3.79
CA ASP A 170 8.90 8.71 4.38
C ASP A 170 10.15 8.83 3.53
N ARG A 171 11.32 8.59 4.15
CA ARG A 171 12.63 8.71 3.51
C ARG A 171 13.49 7.49 3.78
N ASP A 172 14.17 7.04 2.74
CA ASP A 172 15.27 6.08 2.81
C ASP A 172 16.58 6.73 2.32
N ASP A 173 17.63 5.92 2.20
CA ASP A 173 18.96 6.39 1.79
C ASP A 173 19.03 6.85 0.32
N GLU A 174 18.08 6.42 -0.53
CA GLU A 174 18.04 6.75 -1.96
C GLU A 174 17.15 7.96 -2.27
N GLY A 175 16.21 8.27 -1.39
CA GLY A 175 15.32 9.41 -1.53
C GLY A 175 14.10 9.31 -0.64
N TYR A 176 13.00 9.92 -1.05
CA TYR A 176 11.75 9.89 -0.29
C TYR A 176 10.59 9.42 -1.13
N LEU A 177 9.51 9.04 -0.47
CA LEU A 177 8.26 8.64 -1.09
C LEU A 177 7.09 9.36 -0.41
N LEU A 178 6.02 9.53 -1.17
CA LEU A 178 4.77 10.09 -0.70
C LEU A 178 3.68 9.06 -0.91
N GLN A 179 2.80 8.87 0.08
CA GLN A 179 1.76 7.85 0.05
C GLN A 179 0.45 8.40 0.60
N LEU A 180 -0.67 7.90 0.07
CA LEU A 180 -1.97 8.06 0.71
C LEU A 180 -2.87 6.87 0.37
N PHE A 181 -3.60 6.40 1.38
CA PHE A 181 -4.40 5.18 1.32
C PHE A 181 -5.88 5.51 1.31
N THR A 182 -6.63 4.87 0.43
CA THR A 182 -8.10 5.00 0.41
C THR A 182 -8.70 4.31 1.63
N LYS A 183 -9.95 4.64 1.96
CA LYS A 183 -10.78 3.70 2.74
C LYS A 183 -10.99 2.39 1.94
N PRO A 184 -11.44 1.31 2.58
CA PRO A 184 -11.91 0.13 1.86
C PRO A 184 -12.91 0.51 0.76
N VAL A 185 -12.80 -0.11 -0.41
CA VAL A 185 -13.67 0.18 -1.56
C VAL A 185 -14.98 -0.61 -1.54
N GLU A 186 -15.15 -1.46 -0.54
CA GLU A 186 -16.37 -2.19 -0.21
C GLU A 186 -16.69 -2.00 1.28
N ASP A 187 -17.89 -2.39 1.69
CA ASP A 187 -18.31 -2.32 3.09
C ASP A 187 -17.47 -3.24 4.01
N ARG A 188 -16.93 -4.32 3.45
CA ARG A 188 -16.01 -5.20 4.16
C ARG A 188 -14.64 -4.53 4.26
N PRO A 189 -13.95 -4.60 5.42
CA PRO A 189 -12.62 -4.01 5.61
C PRO A 189 -11.52 -4.86 4.95
N THR A 190 -11.62 -5.04 3.63
CA THR A 190 -10.74 -5.92 2.85
C THR A 190 -9.87 -5.10 1.88
N LEU A 191 -10.33 -4.92 0.63
CA LEU A 191 -9.55 -4.27 -0.41
C LEU A 191 -9.57 -2.75 -0.28
N PHE A 192 -8.39 -2.13 -0.35
CA PHE A 192 -8.23 -0.68 -0.54
C PHE A 192 -7.12 -0.37 -1.57
N TYR A 193 -6.95 0.90 -1.91
CA TYR A 193 -5.90 1.35 -2.82
C TYR A 193 -4.93 2.29 -2.13
N GLU A 194 -3.70 2.29 -2.61
CA GLU A 194 -2.69 3.27 -2.25
C GLU A 194 -2.37 4.13 -3.49
N VAL A 195 -2.14 5.42 -3.29
CA VAL A 195 -1.52 6.28 -4.29
C VAL A 195 -0.12 6.61 -3.81
N ILE A 196 0.88 6.30 -4.62
CA ILE A 196 2.28 6.46 -4.27
C ILE A 196 3.01 7.31 -5.31
N GLN A 197 3.90 8.19 -4.84
CA GLN A 197 4.89 8.88 -5.67
C GLN A 197 6.28 8.63 -5.09
N ARG A 198 7.21 8.20 -5.94
CA ARG A 198 8.61 7.96 -5.54
C ARG A 198 9.50 9.08 -6.02
N LYS A 199 10.32 9.61 -5.12
CA LYS A 199 11.35 10.64 -5.37
C LYS A 199 12.71 10.05 -5.00
N GLY A 200 13.11 9.03 -5.76
CA GLY A 200 14.33 8.24 -5.56
C GLY A 200 14.14 6.98 -4.71
N SER A 201 13.27 7.04 -3.69
CA SER A 201 13.09 5.95 -2.74
C SER A 201 12.66 4.63 -3.38
N LYS A 202 13.35 3.55 -2.98
CA LYS A 202 13.03 2.15 -3.34
C LYS A 202 12.37 1.37 -2.20
N GLY A 203 12.33 1.93 -1.00
CA GLY A 203 11.65 1.34 0.15
C GLY A 203 10.13 1.34 0.05
N PHE A 204 9.47 0.95 1.15
CA PHE A 204 8.01 0.87 1.25
C PHE A 204 7.42 1.85 2.28
N GLY A 205 8.27 2.67 2.90
CA GLY A 205 7.83 3.68 3.84
C GLY A 205 7.49 3.12 5.22
N ILE A 206 8.42 2.42 5.88
CA ILE A 206 8.21 1.83 7.22
C ILE A 206 7.69 2.86 8.22
N GLY A 207 8.23 4.09 8.17
CA GLY A 207 7.79 5.18 9.03
C GLY A 207 6.35 5.63 8.71
N ASN A 208 5.92 5.50 7.44
CA ASN A 208 4.52 5.71 7.06
C ASN A 208 3.63 4.56 7.46
N PHE A 209 4.12 3.31 7.44
CA PHE A 209 3.36 2.15 7.88
C PHE A 209 2.82 2.42 9.27
N LYS A 210 3.64 2.74 10.27
CA LYS A 210 3.12 3.00 11.63
C LYS A 210 1.96 4.00 11.67
N ALA A 211 2.09 5.13 10.96
CA ALA A 211 1.03 6.14 10.89
C ALA A 211 -0.23 5.64 10.16
N LEU A 212 -0.07 4.82 9.12
CA LEU A 212 -1.14 4.11 8.43
C LEU A 212 -1.83 3.12 9.36
N PHE A 213 -1.09 2.30 10.10
CA PHE A 213 -1.64 1.33 11.05
C PHE A 213 -2.49 2.03 12.09
N GLU A 214 -1.97 3.10 12.72
CA GLU A 214 -2.74 3.88 13.67
C GLU A 214 -4.02 4.47 13.04
N ALA A 215 -3.99 4.84 11.75
CA ALA A 215 -5.17 5.30 11.03
C ALA A 215 -6.18 4.17 10.73
N ILE A 216 -5.72 2.98 10.35
CA ILE A 216 -6.57 1.81 10.12
C ILE A 216 -7.16 1.32 11.44
N GLU A 217 -6.37 1.24 12.51
CA GLU A 217 -6.83 0.86 13.85
C GLU A 217 -7.91 1.80 14.37
N ARG A 218 -7.77 3.12 14.17
CA ARG A 218 -8.85 4.07 14.49
C ARG A 218 -10.15 3.70 13.78
N HIS A 219 -10.07 3.41 12.48
CA HIS A 219 -11.23 2.97 11.71
C HIS A 219 -11.75 1.57 12.12
N GLN A 220 -10.88 0.66 12.54
CA GLN A 220 -11.26 -0.66 13.07
C GLN A 220 -12.00 -0.52 14.40
N ALA A 221 -11.57 0.41 15.26
CA ALA A 221 -12.25 0.75 16.50
C ALA A 221 -13.65 1.36 16.23
N GLU A 222 -13.78 2.23 15.22
CA GLU A 222 -15.08 2.76 14.78
C GLU A 222 -16.04 1.65 14.30
N ARG A 223 -15.52 0.56 13.74
CA ARG A 223 -16.29 -0.64 13.35
C ARG A 223 -16.58 -1.59 14.52
N GLY A 224 -15.93 -1.39 15.68
CA GLY A 224 -16.06 -2.26 16.86
C GLY A 224 -15.23 -3.55 16.79
N ASN A 225 -14.23 -3.62 15.90
CA ASN A 225 -13.45 -4.83 15.63
C ASN A 225 -12.03 -4.80 16.23
N LEU A 226 -11.69 -3.77 17.03
CA LEU A 226 -10.36 -3.58 17.66
C LEU A 226 -10.35 -4.03 19.12
#